data_AF-A0A9X7PIU9-F1
#
_entry.id   AF-A0A9X7PIU9-F1
#
_cell.length_a   1.000
_cell.length_b   1.000
_cell.length_c   1.000
_cell.angle_alpha   90.00
_cell.angle_beta   90.00
_cell.angle_gamma   90.00
#
_symmetry.space_group_name_H-M   'P 1'
#
loop_
_entity.id
_entity.type
_entity.pdbx_description
1 polymer ?
#
loop_
_entity_poly.entity_id
_entity_poly.type
_entity_poly.pdbx_seq_one_letter_code
_entity_poly.pdbx_strand_id
1 'polypeptide(L)'
;MIGGGQEEAESRLPPPLGMELLRVQPAMIKLHDFVDIDGAWHPVINMVAAPGGRVLIFKNRPPQIVTGLITISRKINYSIL
;
A
#
# COMPACT_ATOMS: atom_id res chain seq x y z
N MET A 1 -24.20 -23.27 -18.52
CA MET A 1 -24.08 -21.80 -18.45
C MET A 1 -24.07 -21.42 -16.98
N ILE A 2 -22.92 -21.01 -16.44
CA ILE A 2 -22.83 -20.35 -15.13
C ILE A 2 -22.10 -19.03 -15.40
N GLY A 3 -22.85 -17.95 -15.32
CA GLY A 3 -22.33 -16.60 -15.26
C GLY A 3 -22.19 -16.15 -13.81
N GLY A 4 -21.45 -15.06 -13.64
CA GLY A 4 -21.53 -14.20 -12.47
C GLY A 4 -20.22 -14.12 -11.68
N GLY A 5 -19.58 -12.96 -11.77
CA GLY A 5 -18.70 -12.49 -10.70
C GLY A 5 -17.19 -12.44 -11.00
N GLN A 6 -16.77 -12.19 -12.24
CA GLN A 6 -15.50 -11.46 -12.42
C GLN A 6 -15.83 -9.98 -12.27
N GLU A 7 -16.10 -9.57 -11.04
CA GLU A 7 -16.09 -8.16 -10.65
C GLU A 7 -14.69 -7.62 -10.90
N GLU A 8 -14.59 -6.81 -11.95
CA GLU A 8 -13.71 -5.64 -12.01
C GLU A 8 -12.29 -5.86 -11.46
N ALA A 9 -11.49 -6.58 -12.26
CA ALA A 9 -10.10 -6.19 -12.42
C ALA A 9 -10.04 -4.83 -13.16
N GLU A 10 -10.64 -3.79 -12.57
CA GLU A 10 -10.50 -2.40 -13.00
C GLU A 10 -9.03 -2.04 -12.84
N SER A 11 -8.26 -2.22 -13.90
CA SER A 11 -7.00 -1.55 -14.23
C SER A 11 -6.14 -1.04 -13.05
N ARG A 12 -5.97 -1.83 -11.98
CA ARG A 12 -5.06 -1.47 -10.90
C ARG A 12 -3.66 -1.65 -11.45
N LEU A 13 -2.86 -0.59 -11.42
CA LEU A 13 -1.49 -0.67 -11.88
C LEU A 13 -0.80 -1.79 -11.09
N PRO A 14 -0.01 -2.66 -11.76
CA PRO A 14 0.74 -3.68 -11.05
C PRO A 14 1.68 -2.99 -10.05
N PRO A 15 1.99 -3.64 -8.91
CA PRO A 15 3.01 -3.13 -8.00
C PRO A 15 4.33 -2.89 -8.74
N PRO A 16 5.18 -1.97 -8.25
CA PRO A 16 6.50 -1.78 -8.82
C PRO A 16 7.27 -3.11 -8.93
N LEU A 17 7.98 -3.31 -10.03
CA LEU A 17 8.73 -4.54 -10.31
C LEU A 17 9.77 -4.82 -9.22
N GLY A 18 9.92 -6.10 -8.84
CA GLY A 18 10.90 -6.54 -7.83
C GLY A 18 10.53 -6.19 -6.38
N MET A 19 9.24 -5.92 -6.13
CA MET A 19 8.70 -5.68 -4.79
C MET A 19 7.68 -6.75 -4.40
N GLU A 20 7.58 -7.05 -3.11
CA GLU A 20 6.59 -7.98 -2.57
C GLU A 20 5.32 -7.26 -2.16
N LEU A 21 4.18 -7.90 -2.41
CA LEU A 21 2.87 -7.45 -1.92
C LEU A 21 2.63 -8.00 -0.51
N LEU A 22 2.42 -7.10 0.44
CA LEU A 22 2.17 -7.44 1.83
C LEU A 22 0.86 -6.79 2.29
N ARG A 23 0.09 -7.52 3.10
CA ARG A 23 -1.07 -6.96 3.80
C ARG A 23 -0.69 -6.74 5.25
N VAL A 24 -0.61 -5.48 5.67
CA VAL A 24 0.00 -5.10 6.95
C VAL A 24 -0.90 -4.18 7.77
N GLN A 25 -0.71 -4.19 9.09
CA GLN A 25 -1.32 -3.18 9.97
C GLN A 25 -0.64 -1.83 9.77
N PRO A 26 -1.32 -0.69 10.03
CA PRO A 26 -0.75 0.65 9.90
C PRO A 26 0.61 0.83 10.59
N ALA A 27 0.79 0.22 11.77
CA ALA A 27 2.02 0.29 12.54
C ALA A 27 3.25 -0.33 11.84
N MET A 28 3.04 -1.19 10.85
CA MET A 28 4.11 -1.91 10.14
C MET A 28 4.55 -1.21 8.85
N ILE A 29 3.86 -0.13 8.46
CA ILE A 29 4.21 0.68 7.30
C ILE A 29 5.53 1.41 7.57
N LYS A 30 6.39 1.45 6.57
CA LYS A 30 7.72 2.08 6.60
C LYS A 30 7.80 3.17 5.55
N LEU A 31 8.75 4.09 5.73
CA LEU A 31 9.08 5.06 4.69
C LEU A 31 9.51 4.31 3.43
N HIS A 32 9.13 4.85 2.28
CA HIS A 32 9.35 4.26 0.96
C HIS A 32 8.59 2.97 0.66
N ASP A 33 7.71 2.50 1.55
CA ASP A 33 6.68 1.56 1.13
C ASP A 33 5.79 2.20 0.07
N PHE A 34 5.39 1.41 -0.91
CA PHE A 34 4.41 1.82 -1.89
C PHE A 34 3.03 1.40 -1.42
N VAL A 35 2.07 2.32 -1.39
CA VAL A 35 0.68 2.06 -0.98
C VAL A 35 -0.22 2.26 -2.19
N ASP A 36 -1.11 1.29 -2.44
CA ASP A 36 -2.14 1.44 -3.47
C ASP A 36 -3.19 2.45 -3.01
N ILE A 37 -3.32 3.55 -3.75
CA ILE A 37 -4.34 4.58 -3.56
C ILE A 37 -5.02 4.80 -4.91
N ASP A 38 -6.29 4.40 -4.98
CA ASP A 38 -7.13 4.52 -6.18
C ASP A 38 -6.50 3.84 -7.41
N GLY A 39 -5.88 2.67 -7.24
CA GLY A 39 -5.29 1.88 -8.33
C GLY A 39 -3.89 2.32 -8.75
N ALA A 40 -3.26 3.25 -8.02
CA ALA A 40 -1.92 3.74 -8.28
C ALA A 40 -1.01 3.63 -7.04
N TRP A 41 0.26 3.29 -7.27
CA TRP A 41 1.24 3.03 -6.20
C TRP A 41 1.99 4.29 -5.73
N HIS A 42 1.62 4.69 -4.51
CA HIS A 42 2.10 5.71 -3.58
C HIS A 42 3.41 5.48 -2.81
N PRO A 43 4.60 5.98 -3.17
CA PRO A 43 5.72 5.94 -2.22
C PRO A 43 5.42 6.85 -1.01
N VAL A 44 5.39 6.27 0.19
CA VAL A 44 5.23 7.02 1.43
C VAL A 44 6.51 7.81 1.69
N ILE A 45 6.41 9.14 1.69
CA ILE A 45 7.57 10.04 1.90
C ILE A 45 7.69 10.52 3.35
N ASN A 46 6.58 10.51 4.10
CA ASN A 46 6.56 10.81 5.52
C ASN A 46 5.32 10.18 6.17
N MET A 47 5.29 10.06 7.49
CA MET A 47 4.14 9.55 8.22
C MET A 47 4.09 10.05 9.66
N VAL A 48 2.89 10.14 10.22
CA VAL A 48 2.63 10.56 11.60
C VAL A 48 1.74 9.52 12.27
N ALA A 49 2.05 9.18 13.52
CA ALA A 49 1.18 8.34 14.33
C ALA A 49 -0.14 9.06 14.60
N ALA A 50 -1.26 8.35 14.49
CA ALA A 50 -2.58 8.86 14.81
C ALA A 50 -3.30 7.88 15.74
N PRO A 51 -4.25 8.35 16.57
CA PRO A 51 -5.09 7.45 17.36
C PRO A 51 -5.78 6.43 16.45
N GLY A 52 -5.51 5.14 16.67
CA GLY A 52 -6.09 4.04 15.87
C GLY A 52 -5.52 3.86 14.46
N GLY A 53 -4.42 4.53 14.08
CA GLY A 53 -3.88 4.41 12.74
C GLY A 53 -2.58 5.15 12.47
N ARG A 54 -2.34 5.49 11.20
CA ARG A 54 -1.27 6.38 10.75
C ARG A 54 -1.79 7.35 9.70
N VAL A 55 -1.23 8.57 9.70
CA VAL A 55 -1.35 9.49 8.58
C VAL A 55 -0.15 9.29 7.68
N LEU A 56 -0.40 8.93 6.41
CA LEU A 56 0.63 8.74 5.39
C LEU A 56 0.68 9.97 4.50
N ILE A 57 1.89 10.44 4.22
CA ILE A 57 2.15 11.61 3.39
C ILE A 57 2.86 11.13 2.11
N PHE A 58 2.38 11.64 0.98
CA PHE A 58 2.85 11.31 -0.36
C PHE A 58 3.23 12.59 -1.12
N LYS A 59 4.00 12.45 -2.19
CA LYS A 59 4.29 13.57 -3.09
C LYS A 59 3.04 13.94 -3.90
N ASN A 60 2.69 15.23 -3.94
CA ASN A 60 1.60 15.79 -4.75
C ASN A 60 0.21 15.16 -4.49
N ARG A 61 -0.03 14.59 -3.30
CA ARG A 61 -1.33 14.05 -2.91
C ARG A 61 -1.68 14.52 -1.48
N PRO A 62 -2.97 14.67 -1.15
CA PRO A 62 -3.40 14.88 0.23
C PRO A 62 -2.96 13.72 1.14
N PRO A 63 -2.63 14.00 2.42
CA PRO A 63 -2.36 12.95 3.40
C PRO A 63 -3.52 11.98 3.54
N GLN A 64 -3.22 10.69 3.70
CA GLN A 64 -4.23 9.63 3.87
C GLN A 64 -4.16 9.04 5.26
N ILE A 65 -5.31 8.89 5.92
CA ILE A 65 -5.40 8.23 7.22
C ILE A 65 -5.70 6.75 6.99
N VAL A 66 -4.88 5.88 7.56
CA VAL A 66 -5.03 4.42 7.46
C VAL A 66 -5.21 3.83 8.85
N THR A 67 -6.34 3.15 9.07
CA THR A 67 -6.74 2.62 10.39
C THR A 67 -6.92 1.09 10.41
N GLY A 68 -6.84 0.43 9.25
CA GLY A 68 -6.99 -1.02 9.11
C GLY A 68 -5.89 -1.65 8.28
N LEU A 69 -6.03 -2.95 8.01
CA LEU A 69 -5.11 -3.69 7.15
C LEU A 69 -5.04 -3.04 5.76
N ILE A 70 -3.83 -2.74 5.32
CA ILE A 70 -3.57 -2.11 4.03
C ILE A 70 -2.60 -2.95 3.21
N THR A 71 -2.80 -2.96 1.91
CA THR A 71 -1.88 -3.58 0.96
C THR A 71 -0.76 -2.60 0.65
N ILE A 72 0.47 -3.05 0.87
CA ILE A 72 1.68 -2.33 0.50
C ILE A 72 2.50 -3.15 -0.46
N SER A 73 3.35 -2.48 -1.21
CA SER A 73 4.43 -3.06 -1.99
C SER A 73 5.76 -2.58 -1.42
N ARG A 74 6.64 -3.54 -1.07
CA ARG A 74 7.92 -3.25 -0.41
C ARG A 74 9.02 -4.09 -1.05
N LYS A 75 10.18 -3.48 -1.30
CA LYS A 75 11.39 -4.23 -1.58
C LYS A 75 11.89 -4.89 -0.29
N ILE A 76 11.79 -6.22 -0.22
CA ILE A 76 12.36 -6.99 0.91
C ILE A 76 13.78 -7.38 0.52
N ASN A 77 14.76 -6.77 1.18
CA ASN A 77 16.12 -7.28 1.13
C ASN A 77 16.21 -8.42 2.15
N TYR A 78 16.20 -9.67 1.66
CA TYR A 78 16.59 -10.82 2.47
C TYR A 78 18.09 -10.69 2.76
N SER A 79 18.43 -9.97 3.82
CA SER A 79 19.76 -10.10 4.40
C SER A 79 19.75 -11.44 5.12
N ILE A 80 20.30 -12.47 4.46
CA ILE A 80 20.54 -13.76 5.07
C ILE A 80 21.58 -13.48 6.17
N LEU A 81 21.14 -13.56 7.43
CA LEU A 81 22.01 -13.52 8.60
C LEU A 81 22.80 -14.83 8.71
#